data_AF-A0A7V8VC39-F1
#
_entry.id   AF-A0A7V8VC39-F1
#
_cell.length_a   1.000
_cell.length_b   1.000
_cell.length_c   1.000
_cell.angle_alpha   90.00
_cell.angle_beta   90.00
_cell.angle_gamma   90.00
#
_symmetry.space_group_name_H-M   'P 1'
#
loop_
_entity.id
_entity.type
_entity.pdbx_description
1 polymer ?
#
loop_
_entity_poly.entity_id
_entity_poly.type
_entity_poly.pdbx_seq_one_letter_code
_entity_poly.pdbx_strand_id
1 'polypeptide(L)'
;MWPSREETERLLEAARQGNTQAAEQLLGTHREPLRRLIAARLDPVLARRLDASDIVQDVLLEANQRLIAYLQKPDMPFHLWLRHLAQDRIIDVHRRHRLAQRRSVDREESLQAAAWADDPSATDWAAQLVDTERTPASEAIRRELFRRVTAALWQLPEADREILLLRHQEQLSNQEAALVLGLSEAAASMRYLRALRRLRAILVPHSPQKDSLDSSSEDNRS
;
A
#
# COMPACT_ATOMS: atom_id res chain seq x y z
N MET A 1 8.14 -0.08 11.97
CA MET A 1 7.12 -0.75 12.78
C MET A 1 6.34 0.31 13.54
N TRP A 2 5.02 0.21 13.62
CA TRP A 2 4.20 1.13 14.43
C TRP A 2 4.48 0.93 15.93
N PRO A 3 4.22 1.93 16.78
CA PRO A 3 4.39 1.80 18.23
C PRO A 3 3.47 0.72 18.80
N SER A 4 3.81 0.21 19.99
CA SER A 4 2.98 -0.82 20.63
C SER A 4 1.58 -0.27 20.95
N ARG A 5 0.57 -1.15 20.87
CA ARG A 5 -0.82 -0.78 21.16
C ARG A 5 -0.97 -0.27 22.59
N GLU A 6 -0.36 -0.95 23.56
CA GLU A 6 -0.44 -0.58 24.98
C GLU A 6 0.18 0.80 25.26
N GLU A 7 1.35 1.09 24.67
CA GLU A 7 2.00 2.40 24.81
C GLU A 7 1.14 3.51 24.18
N THR A 8 0.57 3.24 23.00
CA THR A 8 -0.33 4.16 22.31
C THR A 8 -1.57 4.45 23.14
N GLU A 9 -2.21 3.43 23.71
CA GLU A 9 -3.40 3.57 24.57
C GLU A 9 -3.08 4.36 25.85
N ARG A 10 -1.93 4.11 26.47
CA ARG A 10 -1.46 4.90 27.63
C ARG A 10 -1.31 6.39 27.32
N LEU A 11 -0.67 6.71 26.19
CA LEU A 11 -0.45 8.10 25.79
C LEU A 11 -1.76 8.80 25.39
N LEU A 12 -2.68 8.07 24.75
CA LEU A 12 -4.02 8.56 24.43
C LEU A 12 -4.82 8.91 25.68
N GLU A 13 -4.77 8.07 26.72
CA GLU A 13 -5.48 8.33 27.96
C GLU A 13 -4.91 9.53 28.72
N ALA A 14 -3.58 9.67 28.77
CA ALA A 14 -2.95 10.87 29.33
C ALA A 14 -3.30 12.13 28.53
N ALA A 15 -3.33 12.05 27.19
CA ALA A 15 -3.75 13.17 26.34
C ALA A 15 -5.23 13.55 26.57
N ARG A 16 -6.11 12.57 26.82
CA ARG A 16 -7.52 12.80 27.16
C ARG A 16 -7.68 13.58 28.47
N GLN A 17 -6.76 13.40 29.41
CA GLN A 17 -6.71 14.13 30.68
C GLN A 17 -6.09 15.53 30.56
N GLY A 18 -5.77 15.98 29.34
CA GLY A 18 -5.21 17.32 29.07
C GLY A 18 -3.68 17.39 29.15
N ASN A 19 -2.98 16.26 29.24
CA ASN A 19 -1.53 16.24 29.22
C ASN A 19 -1.00 16.51 27.79
N THR A 20 -0.58 17.75 27.54
CA THR A 20 -0.04 18.18 26.24
C THR A 20 1.26 17.46 25.88
N GLN A 21 2.12 17.16 26.85
CA GLN A 21 3.35 16.42 26.64
C GLN A 21 3.08 14.98 26.17
N ALA A 22 2.01 14.35 26.68
CA ALA A 22 1.60 13.03 26.22
C ALA A 22 1.12 13.04 24.76
N ALA A 23 0.41 14.10 24.34
CA ALA A 23 0.00 14.29 22.94
C ALA A 23 1.21 14.50 22.02
N GLU A 24 2.18 15.31 22.42
CA GLU A 24 3.43 15.51 21.68
C GLU A 24 4.23 14.22 21.55
N GLN A 25 4.37 13.47 22.65
CA GLN A 25 5.06 12.18 22.65
C GLN A 25 4.33 11.18 21.75
N LEU A 26 3.00 11.09 21.84
CA LEU A 26 2.17 10.23 20.99
C LEU A 26 2.45 10.49 19.50
N LEU A 27 2.35 11.74 19.07
CA LEU A 27 2.60 12.12 17.67
C LEU A 27 4.07 11.93 17.28
N GLY A 28 5.00 12.21 18.19
CA GLY A 28 6.44 12.01 18.01
C GLY A 28 6.80 10.56 17.71
N THR A 29 6.29 9.61 18.50
CA THR A 29 6.57 8.17 18.32
C THR A 29 5.97 7.64 17.00
N HIS A 30 4.88 8.22 16.51
CA HIS A 30 4.23 7.81 15.26
C HIS A 30 4.84 8.47 13.99
N ARG A 31 5.69 9.50 14.13
CA ARG A 31 6.28 10.26 13.02
C ARG A 31 7.04 9.38 12.01
N GLU A 32 7.96 8.56 12.49
CA GLU A 32 8.84 7.77 11.62
C GLU A 32 8.11 6.60 10.91
N PRO A 33 7.20 5.85 11.57
CA PRO A 33 6.27 4.96 10.89
C PRO A 33 5.46 5.66 9.79
N LEU A 34 4.93 6.85 10.09
CA LEU A 34 4.14 7.65 9.15
C LEU A 34 4.97 8.12 7.95
N ARG A 35 6.23 8.52 8.17
CA ARG A 35 7.16 8.91 7.10
C ARG A 35 7.40 7.77 6.11
N ARG A 36 7.66 6.56 6.62
CA ARG A 36 7.83 5.37 5.77
C ARG A 36 6.58 5.05 4.97
N LEU A 37 5.41 5.17 5.62
CA LEU A 37 4.12 4.96 5.00
C LEU A 37 3.89 5.92 3.82
N ILE A 38 4.15 7.21 4.03
CA ILE A 38 4.02 8.25 3.01
C ILE A 38 5.05 8.03 1.88
N ALA A 39 6.31 7.77 2.22
CA ALA A 39 7.37 7.54 1.24
C ALA A 39 7.05 6.37 0.30
N ALA A 40 6.39 5.32 0.79
CA ALA A 40 6.01 4.18 -0.04
C ALA A 40 4.82 4.46 -0.97
N ARG A 41 4.03 5.50 -0.69
CA ARG A 41 2.84 5.90 -1.45
C ARG A 41 3.08 7.05 -2.42
N LEU A 42 4.17 7.78 -2.25
CA LEU A 42 4.52 8.88 -3.15
C LEU A 42 4.94 8.36 -4.52
N ASP A 43 4.36 8.94 -5.56
CA ASP A 43 4.76 8.67 -6.94
C ASP A 43 6.25 9.02 -7.14
N PRO A 44 7.06 8.19 -7.83
CA PRO A 44 8.46 8.47 -8.10
C PRO A 44 8.77 9.83 -8.75
N VAL A 45 7.80 10.43 -9.44
CA VAL A 45 7.90 11.78 -10.01
C VAL A 45 7.71 12.84 -8.92
N LEU A 46 6.76 12.65 -8.01
CA LEU A 46 6.52 13.55 -6.87
C LEU A 46 7.63 13.46 -5.82
N ALA A 47 8.12 12.26 -5.55
CA ALA A 47 9.21 12.01 -4.60
C ALA A 47 10.53 12.72 -4.98
N ARG A 48 10.68 13.19 -6.23
CA ARG A 48 11.83 14.03 -6.65
C ARG A 48 11.67 15.51 -6.29
N ARG A 49 10.46 15.95 -5.96
CA ARG A 49 10.12 17.37 -5.77
C ARG A 49 9.61 17.69 -4.37
N LEU A 50 9.12 16.68 -3.64
CA LEU A 50 8.55 16.82 -2.30
C LEU A 50 9.19 15.77 -1.39
N ASP A 51 9.66 16.21 -0.21
CA ASP A 51 10.11 15.29 0.81
C ASP A 51 8.90 14.68 1.53
N ALA A 52 8.96 13.38 1.84
CA ALA A 52 7.95 12.73 2.66
C ALA A 52 7.83 13.41 4.04
N SER A 53 8.92 14.00 4.55
CA SER A 53 9.00 14.71 5.82
C SER A 53 8.11 15.96 5.87
N ASP A 54 7.97 16.67 4.75
CA ASP A 54 7.09 17.84 4.65
C ASP A 54 5.62 17.43 4.79
N ILE A 55 5.25 16.33 4.12
CA ILE A 55 3.91 15.76 4.21
C ILE A 55 3.64 15.21 5.61
N VAL A 56 4.63 14.57 6.24
CA VAL A 56 4.51 14.12 7.64
C VAL A 56 4.23 15.29 8.57
N GLN A 57 4.94 16.41 8.41
CA GLN A 57 4.73 17.59 9.24
C GLN A 57 3.29 18.10 9.11
N ASP A 58 2.81 18.24 7.88
CA ASP A 58 1.44 18.60 7.55
C ASP A 58 0.40 17.69 8.22
N VAL A 59 0.60 16.37 8.12
CA VAL A 59 -0.31 15.38 8.71
C VAL A 59 -0.28 15.44 10.24
N LEU A 60 0.89 15.60 10.86
CA LEU A 60 0.99 15.69 12.32
C LEU A 60 0.39 16.98 12.87
N LEU A 61 0.47 18.09 12.12
CA LEU A 61 -0.20 19.34 12.47
C LEU A 61 -1.73 19.17 12.42
N GLU A 62 -2.25 18.54 11.36
CA GLU A 62 -3.68 18.25 11.25
C GLU A 62 -4.14 17.26 12.33
N ALA A 63 -3.34 16.22 12.60
CA ALA A 63 -3.61 15.27 13.66
C ALA A 63 -3.69 15.96 15.02
N ASN A 64 -2.76 16.87 15.34
CA ASN A 64 -2.80 17.61 16.60
C ASN A 64 -4.07 18.47 16.74
N GLN A 65 -4.51 19.12 15.66
CA GLN A 65 -5.74 19.91 15.63
C GLN A 65 -6.99 19.06 15.84
N ARG A 66 -7.02 17.85 15.26
CA ARG A 66 -8.17 16.93 15.31
C ARG A 66 -8.11 15.93 16.48
N LEU A 67 -7.02 15.92 17.25
CA LEU A 67 -6.77 14.93 18.30
C LEU A 67 -7.86 14.95 19.37
N ILE A 68 -8.30 16.13 19.82
CA ILE A 68 -9.34 16.25 20.85
C ILE A 68 -10.67 15.64 20.37
N ALA A 69 -11.06 15.88 19.13
CA ALA A 69 -12.27 15.31 18.55
C ALA A 69 -12.16 13.78 18.43
N TYR A 70 -11.00 13.27 18.01
CA TYR A 70 -10.73 11.83 17.98
C TYR A 70 -10.82 11.20 19.38
N LEU A 71 -10.24 11.84 20.41
CA LEU A 71 -10.23 11.33 21.78
C LEU A 71 -11.64 11.21 22.40
N GLN A 72 -12.58 12.06 21.98
CA GLN A 72 -13.98 12.00 22.40
C GLN A 72 -14.72 10.81 21.78
N LYS A 73 -14.42 10.46 20.53
CA LYS A 73 -15.09 9.39 19.80
C LYS A 73 -14.13 8.63 18.88
N PRO A 74 -13.33 7.68 19.44
CA PRO A 74 -12.41 6.88 18.65
C PRO A 74 -13.16 5.77 17.90
N ASP A 75 -13.67 6.08 16.72
CA ASP A 75 -14.38 5.13 15.85
C ASP A 75 -13.42 4.09 15.19
N MET A 76 -12.11 4.30 15.27
CA MET A 76 -11.08 3.36 14.77
C MET A 76 -9.78 3.47 15.56
N PRO A 77 -8.88 2.46 15.50
CA PRO A 77 -7.54 2.54 16.08
C PRO A 77 -6.74 3.75 15.61
N PHE A 78 -5.95 4.34 16.52
CA PHE A 78 -5.23 5.59 16.28
C PHE A 78 -4.28 5.55 15.08
N HIS A 79 -3.58 4.44 14.88
CA HIS A 79 -2.67 4.29 13.75
C HIS A 79 -3.43 4.25 12.40
N LEU A 80 -4.64 3.66 12.35
CA LEU A 80 -5.50 3.69 11.16
C LEU A 80 -6.06 5.09 10.91
N TRP A 81 -6.36 5.83 11.98
CA TRP A 81 -6.79 7.23 11.88
C TRP A 81 -5.68 8.15 11.35
N LEU A 82 -4.46 8.05 11.89
CA LEU A 82 -3.28 8.79 11.36
C LEU A 82 -2.99 8.44 9.91
N ARG A 83 -3.15 7.17 9.56
CA ARG A 83 -3.01 6.71 8.19
C ARG A 83 -4.07 7.34 7.27
N HIS A 84 -5.32 7.42 7.71
CA HIS A 84 -6.39 8.05 6.93
C HIS A 84 -6.07 9.52 6.63
N LEU A 85 -5.64 10.28 7.64
CA LEU A 85 -5.16 11.65 7.49
C LEU A 85 -4.01 11.77 6.47
N ALA A 86 -3.05 10.83 6.52
CA ALA A 86 -1.96 10.81 5.56
C ALA A 86 -2.43 10.49 4.13
N GLN A 87 -3.39 9.58 3.98
CA GLN A 87 -3.96 9.25 2.68
C GLN A 87 -4.69 10.45 2.08
N ASP A 88 -5.51 11.15 2.86
CA ASP A 88 -6.18 12.39 2.43
C ASP A 88 -5.16 13.43 1.96
N ARG A 89 -4.09 13.63 2.73
CA ARG A 89 -3.02 14.58 2.38
C ARG A 89 -2.29 14.18 1.10
N ILE A 90 -1.98 12.89 0.93
CA ILE A 90 -1.33 12.36 -0.27
C ILE A 90 -2.25 12.58 -1.49
N ILE A 91 -3.54 12.26 -1.38
CA ILE A 91 -4.53 12.49 -2.44
C ILE A 91 -4.57 13.97 -2.82
N ASP A 92 -4.55 14.88 -1.84
CA ASP A 92 -4.54 16.32 -2.10
C ASP A 92 -3.26 16.80 -2.77
N VAL A 93 -2.10 16.24 -2.40
CA VAL A 93 -0.82 16.51 -3.10
C VAL A 93 -0.88 16.01 -4.54
N HIS A 94 -1.34 14.78 -4.77
CA HIS A 94 -1.52 14.23 -6.12
C HIS A 94 -2.51 15.04 -6.93
N ARG A 95 -3.65 15.44 -6.34
CA ARG A 95 -4.68 16.25 -6.99
C ARG A 95 -4.12 17.61 -7.38
N ARG A 96 -3.42 18.31 -6.49
CA ARG A 96 -2.78 19.60 -6.81
C ARG A 96 -1.74 19.46 -7.92
N HIS A 97 -0.95 18.40 -7.92
CA HIS A 97 0.01 18.13 -8.98
C HIS A 97 -0.68 17.79 -10.32
N ARG A 98 -1.71 16.93 -10.29
CA ARG A 98 -2.52 16.62 -11.47
C ARG A 98 -3.26 17.85 -11.98
N LEU A 99 -3.78 18.74 -11.12
CA LEU A 99 -4.43 20.00 -11.51
C LEU A 99 -3.43 21.00 -12.12
N ALA A 100 -2.21 21.07 -11.59
CA ALA A 100 -1.12 21.83 -12.20
C ALA A 100 -0.74 21.28 -13.59
N GLN A 101 -0.90 19.98 -13.81
CA GLN A 101 -0.74 19.31 -15.11
C GLN A 101 -2.02 19.33 -15.98
N ARG A 102 -3.21 19.51 -15.40
CA ARG A 102 -4.53 19.49 -16.07
C ARG A 102 -5.00 20.84 -16.64
N ARG A 103 -4.08 21.80 -16.86
CA ARG A 103 -4.24 22.68 -18.05
C ARG A 103 -4.09 21.90 -19.36
N SER A 104 -3.67 20.63 -19.29
CA SER A 104 -3.81 19.64 -20.35
C SER A 104 -4.58 18.42 -19.84
N VAL A 105 -5.84 18.33 -20.29
CA VAL A 105 -6.64 17.11 -20.50
C VAL A 105 -7.24 16.40 -19.26
N ASP A 106 -8.54 16.65 -19.12
CA ASP A 106 -9.60 15.90 -18.43
C ASP A 106 -9.67 14.45 -18.99
N ARG A 107 -9.87 13.37 -18.25
CA ARG A 107 -11.13 12.97 -17.58
C ARG A 107 -10.92 11.61 -16.89
N GLU A 108 -11.67 11.32 -15.84
CA GLU A 108 -11.71 10.03 -15.13
C GLU A 108 -12.92 9.19 -15.59
N GLU A 109 -12.80 7.86 -15.61
CA GLU A 109 -13.90 6.92 -15.84
C GLU A 109 -14.15 6.00 -14.63
N SER A 110 -15.43 5.72 -14.41
CA SER A 110 -15.99 4.90 -13.34
C SER A 110 -16.03 3.41 -13.73
N LEU A 111 -15.64 2.50 -12.83
CA LEU A 111 -15.67 1.06 -13.08
C LEU A 111 -16.68 0.34 -12.17
N GLN A 112 -17.69 -0.27 -12.82
CA GLN A 112 -18.68 -1.19 -12.26
C GLN A 112 -18.05 -2.54 -11.91
N ALA A 113 -18.60 -3.20 -10.89
CA ALA A 113 -18.19 -4.52 -10.43
C ALA A 113 -19.24 -5.58 -10.77
N ALA A 114 -18.84 -6.68 -11.43
CA ALA A 114 -19.47 -8.01 -11.33
C ALA A 114 -18.68 -9.09 -12.09
N ALA A 115 -18.76 -10.33 -11.56
CA ALA A 115 -18.04 -11.57 -11.92
C ALA A 115 -16.52 -11.42 -11.68
N TRP A 116 -15.69 -12.37 -11.27
CA TRP A 116 -15.55 -13.78 -11.62
C TRP A 116 -14.98 -14.49 -10.38
N ALA A 117 -15.66 -15.51 -9.87
CA ALA A 117 -15.18 -16.38 -8.81
C ALA A 117 -14.90 -17.76 -9.43
N ASP A 118 -13.65 -18.19 -9.34
CA ASP A 118 -13.17 -19.57 -9.19
C ASP A 118 -11.77 -19.70 -9.78
N ASP A 119 -10.74 -19.54 -8.93
CA ASP A 119 -9.42 -20.12 -9.19
C ASP A 119 -8.71 -20.39 -7.85
N PRO A 120 -8.52 -21.67 -7.47
CA PRO A 120 -7.84 -22.11 -6.24
C PRO A 120 -6.35 -21.74 -6.13
N SER A 121 -5.71 -21.27 -7.21
CA SER A 121 -4.25 -20.99 -7.24
C SER A 121 -3.82 -19.76 -6.41
N ALA A 122 -4.76 -18.90 -6.00
CA ALA A 122 -4.44 -17.61 -5.37
C ALA A 122 -4.04 -17.71 -3.89
N THR A 123 -4.45 -18.77 -3.19
CA THR A 123 -4.21 -18.97 -1.75
C THR A 123 -2.78 -19.46 -1.48
N ASP A 124 -2.22 -20.24 -2.40
CA ASP A 124 -0.95 -20.96 -2.22
C ASP A 124 0.29 -20.03 -2.32
N TRP A 125 0.17 -18.93 -3.07
CA TRP A 125 1.26 -17.96 -3.25
C TRP A 125 1.31 -16.84 -2.21
N ALA A 126 0.21 -16.60 -1.49
CA ALA A 126 0.21 -15.65 -0.38
C ALA A 126 1.20 -16.06 0.73
N ALA A 127 1.48 -17.36 0.86
CA ALA A 127 2.46 -17.93 1.77
C ALA A 127 3.92 -17.76 1.30
N GLN A 128 4.17 -17.71 -0.02
CA GLN A 128 5.53 -17.70 -0.58
C GLN A 128 6.20 -16.32 -0.60
N LEU A 129 5.45 -15.24 -0.40
CA LEU A 129 6.01 -13.88 -0.27
C LEU A 129 6.64 -13.58 1.11
N VAL A 130 6.64 -14.56 2.02
CA VAL A 130 7.01 -14.37 3.43
C VAL A 130 8.48 -14.66 3.73
N ASP A 131 9.25 -15.25 2.82
CA ASP A 131 10.62 -15.65 3.16
C ASP A 131 11.69 -15.06 2.22
N THR A 132 12.69 -14.39 2.78
CA THR A 132 13.92 -14.07 2.04
C THR A 132 15.11 -13.80 2.96
N GLU A 133 15.91 -14.84 3.19
CA GLU A 133 17.25 -14.79 3.81
C GLU A 133 18.30 -14.02 2.96
N ARG A 134 19.49 -13.77 3.53
CA ARG A 134 20.41 -12.66 3.19
C ARG A 134 21.78 -13.12 2.65
N THR A 135 22.24 -12.61 1.49
CA THR A 135 23.67 -12.64 1.04
C THR A 135 24.06 -11.42 0.15
N PRO A 136 25.35 -11.05 -0.04
CA PRO A 136 25.75 -9.82 -0.76
C PRO A 136 25.51 -9.82 -2.28
N ALA A 137 25.69 -10.94 -2.99
CA ALA A 137 25.31 -11.07 -4.42
C ALA A 137 23.79 -10.91 -4.63
N SER A 138 23.01 -11.12 -3.56
CA SER A 138 21.58 -10.87 -3.55
C SER A 138 21.23 -9.39 -3.55
N GLU A 139 22.12 -8.46 -3.19
CA GLU A 139 21.74 -7.04 -3.08
C GLU A 139 21.45 -6.40 -4.44
N ALA A 140 22.30 -6.62 -5.44
CA ALA A 140 22.07 -6.11 -6.79
C ALA A 140 20.79 -6.73 -7.40
N ILE A 141 20.61 -8.03 -7.21
CA ILE A 141 19.41 -8.78 -7.62
C ILE A 141 18.17 -8.27 -6.89
N ARG A 142 18.25 -7.98 -5.59
CA ARG A 142 17.16 -7.41 -4.79
C ARG A 142 16.83 -5.99 -5.22
N ARG A 143 17.83 -5.14 -5.51
CA ARG A 143 17.59 -3.79 -6.02
C ARG A 143 16.90 -3.82 -7.37
N GLU A 144 17.31 -4.74 -8.24
CA GLU A 144 16.66 -4.99 -9.53
C GLU A 144 15.22 -5.46 -9.35
N LEU A 145 15.00 -6.48 -8.51
CA LEU A 145 13.68 -7.01 -8.20
C LEU A 145 12.77 -5.95 -7.57
N PHE A 146 13.29 -5.19 -6.60
CA PHE A 146 12.57 -4.09 -5.95
C PHE A 146 12.18 -3.01 -6.96
N ARG A 147 13.07 -2.66 -7.89
CA ARG A 147 12.76 -1.69 -8.96
C ARG A 147 11.65 -2.21 -9.87
N ARG A 148 11.70 -3.48 -10.28
CA ARG A 148 10.66 -4.12 -11.11
C ARG A 148 9.31 -4.19 -10.41
N VAL A 149 9.29 -4.64 -9.15
CA VAL A 149 8.08 -4.67 -8.31
C VAL A 149 7.49 -3.28 -8.13
N THR A 150 8.33 -2.28 -7.82
CA THR A 150 7.89 -0.89 -7.69
C THR A 150 7.28 -0.38 -8.99
N ALA A 151 7.96 -0.58 -10.13
CA ALA A 151 7.44 -0.17 -11.43
C ALA A 151 6.13 -0.88 -11.80
N ALA A 152 5.98 -2.16 -11.45
CA ALA A 152 4.75 -2.92 -11.68
C ALA A 152 3.59 -2.44 -10.79
N LEU A 153 3.85 -2.12 -9.52
CA LEU A 153 2.84 -1.54 -8.62
C LEU A 153 2.28 -0.22 -9.15
N TRP A 154 3.11 0.61 -9.78
CA TRP A 154 2.68 1.88 -10.38
C TRP A 154 1.89 1.73 -11.68
N GLN A 155 1.88 0.55 -12.29
CA GLN A 155 1.02 0.22 -13.45
C GLN A 155 -0.37 -0.28 -13.04
N LEU A 156 -0.56 -0.63 -11.77
CA LEU A 156 -1.87 -1.07 -11.27
C LEU A 156 -2.84 0.10 -11.10
N PRO A 157 -4.15 -0.14 -11.23
CA PRO A 157 -5.17 0.79 -10.77
C PRO A 157 -4.94 1.16 -9.29
N GLU A 158 -5.18 2.42 -8.94
CA GLU A 158 -4.89 2.97 -7.61
C GLU A 158 -5.49 2.13 -6.47
N ALA A 159 -6.74 1.69 -6.62
CA ALA A 159 -7.42 0.85 -5.62
C ALA A 159 -6.78 -0.55 -5.46
N ASP A 160 -6.20 -1.11 -6.51
CA ASP A 160 -5.52 -2.42 -6.46
C ASP A 160 -4.11 -2.27 -5.86
N ARG A 161 -3.39 -1.20 -6.20
CA ARG A 161 -2.11 -0.87 -5.54
C ARG A 161 -2.32 -0.65 -4.05
N GLU A 162 -3.33 0.12 -3.67
CA GLU A 162 -3.57 0.52 -2.28
C GLU A 162 -3.80 -0.70 -1.37
N ILE A 163 -4.60 -1.68 -1.82
CA ILE A 163 -4.84 -2.89 -1.01
C ILE A 163 -3.59 -3.76 -0.87
N LEU A 164 -2.70 -3.78 -1.86
CA LEU A 164 -1.43 -4.52 -1.77
C LEU A 164 -0.46 -3.86 -0.79
N LEU A 165 -0.36 -2.53 -0.82
CA LEU A 165 0.46 -1.77 0.14
C LEU A 165 -0.03 -1.99 1.58
N LEU A 166 -1.36 -1.96 1.77
CA LEU A 166 -2.00 -2.23 3.06
C LEU A 166 -1.64 -3.60 3.63
N ARG A 167 -1.76 -4.66 2.82
CA ARG A 167 -1.55 -6.03 3.27
C ARG A 167 -0.07 -6.38 3.43
N HIS A 168 0.81 -5.91 2.54
CA HIS A 168 2.21 -6.35 2.52
C HIS A 168 3.19 -5.40 3.18
N GLN A 169 3.00 -4.08 3.08
CA GLN A 169 3.92 -3.12 3.71
C GLN A 169 3.50 -2.74 5.11
N GLU A 170 2.19 -2.55 5.32
CA GLU A 170 1.64 -2.20 6.63
C GLU A 170 1.20 -3.40 7.46
N GLN A 171 1.20 -4.60 6.87
CA GLN A 171 0.82 -5.85 7.52
C GLN A 171 -0.60 -5.83 8.11
N LEU A 172 -1.50 -5.01 7.53
CA LEU A 172 -2.89 -4.97 7.98
C LEU A 172 -3.62 -6.26 7.63
N SER A 173 -4.54 -6.65 8.50
CA SER A 173 -5.51 -7.71 8.22
C SER A 173 -6.51 -7.30 7.12
N ASN A 174 -7.27 -8.29 6.61
CA ASN A 174 -8.36 -7.99 5.69
C ASN A 174 -9.42 -7.09 6.30
N GLN A 175 -9.72 -7.29 7.59
CA GLN A 175 -10.69 -6.50 8.33
C GLN A 175 -10.23 -5.03 8.45
N GLU A 176 -8.98 -4.80 8.84
CA GLU A 176 -8.42 -3.44 8.95
C GLU A 176 -8.30 -2.76 7.59
N ALA A 177 -7.88 -3.50 6.56
CA ALA A 177 -7.83 -2.98 5.19
C ALA A 177 -9.25 -2.61 4.69
N ALA A 178 -10.28 -3.39 5.05
CA ALA A 178 -11.66 -3.09 4.71
C ALA A 178 -12.17 -1.81 5.38
N LEU A 179 -11.88 -1.64 6.68
CA LEU A 179 -12.20 -0.41 7.43
C LEU A 179 -11.56 0.82 6.77
N VAL A 180 -10.29 0.71 6.43
CA VAL A 180 -9.54 1.78 5.77
C VAL A 180 -10.10 2.14 4.40
N LEU A 181 -10.47 1.13 3.60
CA LEU A 181 -10.94 1.33 2.23
C LEU A 181 -12.45 1.62 2.14
N GLY A 182 -13.19 1.61 3.25
CA GLY A 182 -14.65 1.75 3.26
C GLY A 182 -15.37 0.59 2.55
N LEU A 183 -14.81 -0.62 2.66
CA LEU A 183 -15.31 -1.83 2.00
C LEU A 183 -15.85 -2.83 3.03
N SER A 184 -16.61 -3.82 2.55
CA SER A 184 -16.81 -5.05 3.33
C SER A 184 -15.54 -5.90 3.35
N GLU A 185 -15.35 -6.72 4.39
CA GLU A 185 -14.20 -7.63 4.49
C GLU A 185 -14.09 -8.59 3.29
N ALA A 186 -15.23 -9.09 2.81
CA ALA A 186 -15.30 -9.90 1.60
C ALA A 186 -14.84 -9.13 0.35
N ALA A 187 -15.27 -7.86 0.20
CA ALA A 187 -14.87 -7.02 -0.92
C ALA A 187 -13.38 -6.63 -0.86
N ALA A 188 -12.81 -6.45 0.33
CA ALA A 188 -11.38 -6.26 0.50
C ALA A 188 -10.61 -7.52 0.11
N SER A 189 -11.01 -8.69 0.62
CA SER A 189 -10.37 -9.97 0.31
C SER A 189 -10.36 -10.26 -1.19
N MET A 190 -11.50 -10.10 -1.88
CA MET A 190 -11.58 -10.29 -3.34
C MET A 190 -10.70 -9.30 -4.11
N ARG A 191 -10.68 -8.03 -3.69
CA ARG A 191 -9.85 -7.00 -4.33
C ARG A 191 -8.37 -7.29 -4.15
N TYR A 192 -7.95 -7.78 -2.98
CA TYR A 192 -6.57 -8.19 -2.72
C TYR A 192 -6.13 -9.31 -3.66
N LEU A 193 -6.93 -10.38 -3.78
CA LEU A 193 -6.63 -11.49 -4.69
C LEU A 193 -6.55 -11.03 -6.15
N ARG A 194 -7.49 -10.18 -6.58
CA ARG A 194 -7.47 -9.59 -7.93
C ARG A 194 -6.21 -8.74 -8.17
N ALA A 195 -5.85 -7.91 -7.20
CA ALA A 195 -4.67 -7.05 -7.28
C ALA A 195 -3.38 -7.87 -7.40
N LEU A 196 -3.26 -8.95 -6.63
CA LEU A 196 -2.13 -9.89 -6.74
C LEU A 196 -2.04 -10.53 -8.13
N ARG A 197 -3.16 -10.97 -8.70
CA ARG A 197 -3.19 -11.56 -10.05
C ARG A 197 -2.73 -10.55 -11.12
N ARG A 198 -3.19 -9.30 -11.02
CA ARG A 198 -2.77 -8.22 -11.93
C ARG A 198 -1.29 -7.89 -11.78
N LEU A 199 -0.80 -7.80 -10.55
CA LEU A 199 0.62 -7.58 -10.28
C LEU A 199 1.48 -8.69 -10.90
N ARG A 200 1.04 -9.95 -10.76
CA ARG A 200 1.70 -11.11 -11.36
C ARG A 200 1.75 -11.01 -12.89
N ALA A 201 0.64 -10.65 -13.53
CA ALA A 201 0.58 -10.50 -14.99
C ALA A 201 1.54 -9.43 -15.52
N ILE A 202 1.80 -8.38 -14.72
CA ILE A 202 2.77 -7.33 -15.07
C ILE A 202 4.21 -7.79 -14.84
N LEU A 203 4.47 -8.52 -13.75
CA LEU A 203 5.82 -8.97 -13.38
C LEU A 203 6.31 -10.17 -14.17
N VAL A 204 5.40 -11.02 -14.64
CA VAL A 204 5.69 -12.17 -15.49
C VAL A 204 5.02 -11.92 -16.85
N PRO A 205 5.66 -11.14 -17.75
CA PRO A 205 5.25 -11.17 -19.15
C PRO A 205 5.38 -12.61 -19.63
N HIS A 206 4.38 -13.10 -20.35
CA HIS A 206 4.36 -14.46 -20.91
C HIS A 206 5.75 -14.83 -21.45
N SER A 207 6.47 -15.71 -20.75
CA SER A 207 7.58 -16.43 -21.35
C SER A 207 6.97 -17.18 -22.54
N PRO A 208 7.39 -16.92 -23.80
CA PRO A 208 6.90 -17.73 -24.90
C PRO A 208 7.31 -19.16 -24.59
N GLN A 209 6.28 -19.99 -24.43
CA GLN A 209 6.36 -21.43 -24.24
C GLN A 209 7.24 -21.99 -25.36
N LYS A 210 8.31 -22.70 -24.99
CA LYS A 210 9.12 -23.49 -25.92
C LYS A 210 8.26 -24.64 -26.46
N ASP A 211 7.33 -24.35 -27.35
CA ASP A 211 6.69 -25.33 -28.23
C ASP A 211 7.49 -25.41 -29.51
N SER A 212 8.65 -26.07 -29.42
CA SER A 212 9.41 -26.52 -30.58
C SER A 212 10.46 -27.49 -30.09
N LEU A 213 10.10 -28.77 -29.99
CA LEU A 213 10.97 -29.95 -30.10
C LEU A 213 10.08 -31.20 -29.96
N ASP A 214 9.10 -31.33 -30.86
CA ASP A 214 8.56 -32.65 -31.22
C ASP A 214 8.22 -32.63 -32.72
N SER A 215 9.28 -32.57 -33.53
CA SER A 215 9.22 -32.77 -34.99
C SER A 215 10.58 -33.30 -35.48
N SER A 216 10.90 -34.52 -35.06
CA SER A 216 11.81 -35.42 -35.78
C SER A 216 11.18 -36.81 -35.66
N SER A 217 10.08 -37.03 -36.38
CA SER A 217 10.13 -37.77 -37.64
C SER A 217 10.70 -39.17 -37.44
N GLU A 218 9.83 -40.06 -36.98
CA GLU A 218 9.73 -41.40 -37.53
C GLU A 218 9.66 -41.30 -39.06
N ASP A 219 10.77 -41.55 -39.75
CA ASP A 219 10.79 -42.21 -41.06
C ASP A 219 12.24 -42.30 -41.57
N ASN A 220 12.84 -43.49 -41.48
CA ASN A 220 13.37 -44.13 -42.68
C ASN A 220 13.64 -45.62 -42.41
N ARG A 221 12.71 -46.46 -42.87
CA ARG A 221 12.99 -47.86 -43.25
C ARG A 221 13.76 -47.85 -44.56
N SER A 222 14.91 -48.51 -44.60
CA SER A 222 15.33 -49.47 -45.66
C SER A 222 16.59 -50.18 -45.23
#